data_AF-A0AAE9F700-F1
#
_entry.id   AF-A0AAE9F700-F1
#
_cell.length_a   1.000
_cell.length_b   1.000
_cell.length_c   1.000
_cell.angle_alpha   90.00
_cell.angle_beta   90.00
_cell.angle_gamma   90.00
#
_symmetry.space_group_name_H-M   'P 1'
#
loop_
_entity.id
_entity.type
_entity.pdbx_description
1 polymer ?
#
loop_
_entity_poly.entity_id
_entity_poly.type
_entity_poly.pdbx_seq_one_letter_code
_entity_poly.pdbx_strand_id
1 'polypeptide(L)'
;MGSMAAGAQIFSLVGGIYEIKRAISMGTTEYIPAGFQFAIFTLIVQWLLFGILHGNQFIAISNAAGLLVNIATIALYFFYPPLTWTVPIFNIPPQKQDNKKVE
;
A
#
# COMPACT_ATOMS: atom_id res chain seq x y z
N MET A 1 -4.02 -21.14 -17.62
CA MET A 1 -4.53 -19.75 -17.56
C MET A 1 -4.25 -19.09 -16.21
N GLY A 2 -4.50 -19.75 -15.06
CA GLY A 2 -4.27 -19.16 -13.72
C GLY A 2 -2.83 -18.70 -13.43
N SER A 3 -1.82 -19.42 -13.91
CA SER A 3 -0.41 -19.03 -13.78
C SER A 3 -0.08 -17.70 -14.47
N MET A 4 -0.58 -17.47 -15.68
CA MET A 4 -0.38 -16.22 -16.42
C MET A 4 -1.07 -15.05 -15.72
N ALA A 5 -2.30 -15.26 -15.21
CA ALA A 5 -3.02 -14.24 -14.45
C ALA A 5 -2.29 -13.88 -13.14
N ALA A 6 -1.84 -14.88 -12.38
CA ALA A 6 -1.05 -14.64 -11.17
C ALA A 6 0.27 -13.93 -11.47
N GLY A 7 0.97 -14.33 -12.54
CA GLY A 7 2.20 -13.68 -12.99
C GLY A 7 2.00 -12.22 -13.36
N ALA A 8 0.95 -11.91 -14.15
CA ALA A 8 0.61 -10.54 -14.50
C ALA A 8 0.24 -9.68 -13.28
N GLN A 9 -0.52 -10.27 -12.34
CA GLN A 9 -0.90 -9.61 -11.10
C GLN A 9 0.30 -9.30 -10.19
N ILE A 10 1.28 -10.21 -10.13
CA ILE A 10 2.52 -9.98 -9.37
C ILE A 10 3.39 -8.94 -10.08
N PHE A 11 3.48 -8.99 -11.40
CA PHE A 11 4.24 -8.02 -12.18
C PHE A 11 3.69 -6.60 -12.03
N SER A 12 2.36 -6.42 -11.95
CA SER A 12 1.77 -5.10 -11.74
C SER A 12 2.12 -4.46 -10.38
N LEU A 13 2.60 -5.25 -9.40
CA LEU A 13 3.06 -4.75 -8.11
C LEU A 13 4.29 -3.83 -8.21
N VAL A 14 4.99 -3.85 -9.35
CA VAL A 14 6.10 -2.91 -9.63
C VAL A 14 5.67 -1.45 -9.42
N GLY A 15 4.42 -1.10 -9.76
CA GLY A 15 3.87 0.23 -9.50
C GLY A 15 3.79 0.56 -8.01
N GLY A 16 3.34 -0.39 -7.19
CA GLY A 16 3.28 -0.21 -5.73
C GLY A 16 4.67 -0.10 -5.09
N ILE A 17 5.64 -0.88 -5.59
CA ILE A 17 7.05 -0.79 -5.13
C ILE A 17 7.64 0.57 -5.49
N TYR A 18 7.34 1.09 -6.69
CA TYR A 18 7.77 2.43 -7.09
C TYR A 18 7.19 3.50 -6.17
N GLU A 19 5.92 3.40 -5.82
CA GLU A 19 5.26 4.34 -4.88
C GLU A 19 5.90 4.33 -3.49
N ILE A 20 6.24 3.14 -2.95
CA ILE A 20 6.98 3.00 -1.70
C ILE A 20 8.32 3.73 -1.79
N LYS A 21 9.09 3.46 -2.85
CA LYS A 21 10.38 4.13 -3.08
C LYS A 21 10.22 5.64 -3.18
N ARG A 22 9.18 6.11 -3.87
CA ARG A 22 8.87 7.53 -4.07
C ARG A 22 8.55 8.21 -2.73
N ALA A 23 7.71 7.61 -1.90
CA ALA A 23 7.36 8.13 -0.58
C ALA A 23 8.59 8.21 0.35
N ILE A 24 9.45 7.19 0.36
CA ILE A 24 10.71 7.22 1.12
C ILE A 24 11.63 8.34 0.61
N SER A 25 11.74 8.50 -0.71
CA SER A 25 12.60 9.54 -1.30
C SER A 25 12.10 10.96 -1.05
N MET A 26 10.79 11.18 -1.00
CA MET A 26 10.19 12.49 -0.73
C MET A 26 10.02 12.75 0.77
N GLY A 27 10.14 11.72 1.60
CA GLY A 27 9.93 11.79 3.04
C GLY A 27 8.47 12.02 3.43
N THR A 28 7.50 11.76 2.53
CA THR A 28 6.08 11.96 2.80
C THR A 28 5.21 11.01 1.98
N THR A 29 4.07 10.59 2.56
CA THR A 29 3.00 9.85 1.86
C THR A 29 1.89 10.73 1.31
N GLU A 30 2.11 12.04 1.15
CA GLU A 30 1.11 13.00 0.64
C GLU A 30 0.37 12.51 -0.62
N TYR A 31 1.11 11.87 -1.54
CA TYR A 31 0.60 11.39 -2.83
C TYR A 31 0.09 9.94 -2.82
N ILE A 32 -0.02 9.32 -1.63
CA ILE A 32 -0.58 7.97 -1.46
C ILE A 32 -1.89 8.09 -0.67
N PRO A 33 -3.05 8.11 -1.35
CA PRO A 33 -4.34 8.28 -0.68
C PRO A 33 -4.67 7.12 0.26
N ALA A 34 -4.74 7.39 1.56
CA ALA A 34 -4.96 6.36 2.59
C ALA A 34 -6.31 5.64 2.46
N GLY A 35 -7.38 6.36 2.13
CA GLY A 35 -8.70 5.74 1.93
C GLY A 35 -8.67 4.66 0.85
N PHE A 36 -7.91 4.89 -0.23
CA PHE A 36 -7.73 3.89 -1.28
C PHE A 36 -6.90 2.70 -0.79
N GLN A 37 -5.80 2.94 -0.06
CA GLN A 37 -4.98 1.84 0.47
C GLN A 37 -5.74 0.92 1.43
N PHE A 38 -6.65 1.47 2.25
CA PHE A 38 -7.49 0.66 3.15
C PHE A 38 -8.57 -0.13 2.42
N ALA A 39 -9.17 0.44 1.37
CA ALA A 39 -10.09 -0.28 0.51
C ALA A 39 -9.39 -1.46 -0.18
N ILE A 40 -8.19 -1.22 -0.72
CA ILE A 40 -7.35 -2.26 -1.33
C ILE A 40 -6.93 -3.32 -0.31
N PHE A 41 -6.54 -2.94 0.91
CA PHE A 41 -6.23 -3.88 1.99
C PHE A 41 -7.39 -4.86 2.21
N THR A 42 -8.60 -4.32 2.39
CA THR A 42 -9.81 -5.12 2.63
C THR A 42 -10.11 -6.04 1.45
N LEU A 43 -10.01 -5.51 0.23
CA LEU A 43 -10.24 -6.26 -1.01
C LEU A 43 -9.25 -7.43 -1.16
N ILE A 44 -7.96 -7.18 -0.96
CA ILE A 44 -6.92 -8.21 -1.10
C ILE A 44 -7.05 -9.28 -0.02
N VAL A 45 -7.37 -8.90 1.22
CA VAL A 45 -7.64 -9.87 2.30
C VAL A 45 -8.83 -10.76 1.92
N GLN A 46 -9.91 -10.19 1.39
CA GLN A 46 -11.06 -10.97 0.91
C GLN A 46 -10.66 -11.97 -0.19
N TRP A 47 -9.87 -11.54 -1.18
CA TRP A 47 -9.44 -12.41 -2.28
C TRP A 47 -8.43 -13.48 -1.84
N LEU A 48 -7.55 -13.16 -0.90
CA LEU A 48 -6.64 -14.13 -0.30
C LEU A 48 -7.43 -15.23 0.41
N LEU A 49 -8.39 -14.85 1.26
CA LEU A 49 -9.27 -15.80 1.95
C LEU A 49 -10.07 -16.64 0.95
N PHE A 50 -10.62 -16.02 -0.09
CA PHE A 50 -11.30 -16.73 -1.16
C PHE A 50 -10.40 -17.79 -1.81
N GLY A 51 -9.17 -17.43 -2.16
CA GLY A 51 -8.19 -18.34 -2.75
C GLY A 51 -7.84 -19.52 -1.84
N ILE A 52 -7.67 -19.27 -0.54
CA ILE A 52 -7.40 -20.31 0.46
C ILE A 52 -8.60 -21.25 0.60
N LEU A 53 -9.81 -20.72 0.80
CA LEU A 53 -11.02 -21.50 1.05
C LEU A 53 -11.40 -22.40 -0.14
N HIS A 54 -11.13 -21.95 -1.36
CA HIS A 54 -11.43 -22.71 -2.58
C HIS A 54 -10.24 -23.53 -3.09
N GLY A 55 -9.12 -23.58 -2.34
CA GLY A 55 -7.92 -24.31 -2.76
C GLY A 55 -7.23 -23.76 -4.01
N ASN A 56 -7.52 -22.51 -4.40
CA ASN A 56 -6.94 -21.87 -5.57
C ASN A 56 -5.62 -21.17 -5.21
N GLN A 57 -4.53 -21.91 -5.41
CA GLN A 57 -3.16 -21.49 -5.11
C GLN A 57 -2.77 -20.22 -5.88
N PHE A 58 -3.21 -20.06 -7.13
CA PHE A 58 -2.83 -18.91 -7.96
C PHE A 58 -3.41 -17.60 -7.43
N ILE A 59 -4.67 -17.62 -7.00
CA ILE A 59 -5.33 -16.46 -6.37
C ILE A 59 -4.69 -16.18 -5.01
N ALA A 60 -4.45 -17.22 -4.21
CA ALA A 60 -3.86 -17.06 -2.88
C ALA A 60 -2.45 -16.45 -2.96
N ILE A 61 -1.57 -16.97 -3.82
CA ILE A 61 -0.19 -16.49 -3.95
C ILE A 61 -0.14 -15.05 -4.47
N SER A 62 -0.92 -14.72 -5.51
CA SER A 62 -0.90 -13.37 -6.07
C SER A 62 -1.44 -12.32 -5.09
N ASN A 63 -2.50 -12.63 -4.35
CA ASN A 63 -3.04 -11.73 -3.34
C ASN A 63 -2.16 -11.65 -2.09
N ALA A 64 -1.47 -12.72 -1.70
CA ALA A 64 -0.48 -12.67 -0.63
C ALA A 64 0.67 -11.71 -0.98
N ALA A 65 1.17 -11.75 -2.22
CA ALA A 65 2.18 -10.81 -2.70
C ALA A 65 1.67 -9.36 -2.70
N GLY A 66 0.44 -9.14 -3.16
CA GLY A 66 -0.20 -7.82 -3.11
C GLY A 66 -0.41 -7.30 -1.69
N LEU A 67 -0.77 -8.18 -0.76
CA LEU A 67 -0.98 -7.84 0.65
C LEU A 67 0.32 -7.37 1.30
N LEU A 68 1.45 -8.01 1.00
CA LEU A 68 2.77 -7.59 1.51
C LEU A 68 3.12 -6.17 1.07
N VAL A 69 2.92 -5.85 -0.21
CA VAL A 69 3.17 -4.49 -0.73
C VAL A 69 2.22 -3.48 -0.09
N ASN A 70 0.94 -3.81 0.03
CA ASN A 70 -0.05 -2.91 0.63
C ASN A 70 0.20 -2.66 2.12
N ILE A 71 0.58 -3.69 2.89
CA ILE A 71 0.99 -3.53 4.30
C ILE A 71 2.24 -2.63 4.40
N ALA A 72 3.23 -2.84 3.54
CA ALA A 72 4.41 -1.99 3.51
C ALA A 72 4.05 -0.53 3.21
N THR A 73 3.16 -0.28 2.23
CA THR A 73 2.66 1.06 1.92
C THR A 73 1.91 1.68 3.10
N ILE A 74 1.05 0.93 3.79
CA ILE A 74 0.31 1.43 4.96
C ILE A 74 1.27 1.75 6.11
N ALA A 75 2.32 0.95 6.31
CA ALA A 75 3.32 1.20 7.33
C ALA A 75 4.03 2.56 7.12
N LEU A 76 4.20 3.00 5.86
CA LEU A 76 4.81 4.31 5.57
C LEU A 76 4.02 5.48 6.16
N TYR A 77 2.70 5.37 6.39
CA TYR A 77 1.93 6.43 7.03
C TYR A 77 2.42 6.78 8.45
N PHE A 78 3.06 5.83 9.13
CA PHE A 78 3.62 6.03 10.46
C PHE A 78 5.02 6.66 10.41
N PHE A 79 5.81 6.33 9.39
CA PHE A 79 7.20 6.79 9.26
C PHE A 79 7.33 8.10 8.47
N TYR A 80 6.45 8.30 7.50
CA TYR A 80 6.45 9.43 6.56
C TYR A 80 5.05 10.04 6.44
N PRO A 81 4.46 10.58 7.52
CA PRO A 81 3.09 11.09 7.48
C PRO A 81 2.85 12.10 6.34
N PRO A 82 1.60 12.23 5.87
CA PRO A 82 1.22 13.28 4.92
C PRO A 82 1.46 14.69 5.49
N LEU A 83 1.54 15.69 4.62
CA LEU A 83 1.81 17.08 4.98
C LEU A 83 0.52 17.88 5.19
N THR A 84 -0.55 17.57 4.45
CA THR A 84 -1.75 18.43 4.42
C THR A 84 -3.00 17.80 5.04
N TRP A 85 -3.01 16.49 5.26
CA TRP A 85 -4.20 15.76 5.73
C TRP A 85 -3.88 14.78 6.85
N THR A 86 -4.89 14.40 7.62
CA THR A 86 -4.75 13.40 8.69
C THR A 86 -5.05 12.01 8.15
N VAL A 87 -4.20 11.03 8.48
CA VAL A 87 -4.43 9.65 8.04
C VAL A 87 -5.72 9.11 8.65
N PRO A 88 -6.74 8.77 7.84
CA PRO A 88 -7.99 8.24 8.35
C PRO A 88 -7.75 6.89 9.05
N ILE A 89 -8.67 6.48 9.92
CA ILE A 89 -8.59 5.27 10.77
C ILE A 89 -7.53 5.39 11.88
N PHE A 90 -6.27 5.66 11.53
CA PHE A 90 -5.17 5.75 12.51
C PHE A 90 -5.04 7.12 13.18
N ASN A 91 -5.74 8.13 12.66
CA ASN A 91 -5.75 9.50 13.18
C ASN A 91 -4.33 10.10 13.33
N ILE A 92 -3.43 9.76 12.40
CA ILE A 92 -2.05 10.26 12.38
C ILE A 92 -2.10 11.69 11.84
N PRO A 93 -1.72 12.71 12.62
CA PRO A 93 -1.79 14.09 12.19
C PRO A 93 -0.77 14.36 11.07
N PRO A 94 -1.01 15.40 10.24
CA PRO A 94 -0.04 15.81 9.24
C PRO A 94 1.29 16.21 9.90
N GLN A 95 2.39 15.90 9.22
CA GLN A 95 3.71 16.32 9.64
C GLN A 95 3.77 17.86 9.63
N LYS A 96 4.25 18.47 10.73
CA LYS A 96 4.53 19.91 10.75
C LYS A 96 5.61 20.20 9.71
N GLN A 97 5.30 21.06 8.74
CA GLN A 97 6.31 21.71 7.90
C GLN A 97 7.25 22.46 8.84
N ASP A 98 8.45 21.94 9.09
CA ASP A 98 9.46 22.65 9.86
C ASP A 98 9.94 23.80 8.96
N ASN A 99 9.35 24.99 9.14
CA ASN A 99 9.69 26.25 8.47
C ASN A 99 11.07 26.75 8.94
N LYS A 100 12.10 25.90 8.85
CA LYS A 100 13.46 26.19 9.31
C LYS A 100 14.49 25.95 8.22
N LYS A 101 14.29 26.54 7.03
CA LYS A 101 15.36 26.73 6.02
C LYS A 101 15.12 27.97 5.14
N VAL A 102 14.68 29.08 5.73
CA VAL A 102 14.76 30.41 5.11
C VAL A 102 15.07 31.44 6.19
N GLU A 103 16.29 31.39 6.73
CA GLU A 103 16.95 32.52 7.40
C GLU A 103 18.31 32.72 6.75
#